data_AF-A0A1H6F6X6-F1
#
_entry.id   AF-A0A1H6F6X6-F1
#
_cell.length_a   1.000
_cell.length_b   1.000
_cell.length_c   1.000
_cell.angle_alpha   90.00
_cell.angle_beta   90.00
_cell.angle_gamma   90.00
#
_symmetry.space_group_name_H-M   'P 1'
#
loop_
_entity.id
_entity.type
_entity.pdbx_description
1 polymer ?
#
loop_
_entity_poly.entity_id
_entity_poly.type
_entity_poly.pdbx_seq_one_letter_code
_entity_poly.pdbx_strand_id
1 'polypeptide(L)'
;MAYVDLNPVRAAIAQTPEDSEFTSFAARVEIQKKSVSKPEPQSQWLLPFAETKKTGKPQATQNTHVCLPISQEEYFELVDWTGRCIRDGKRGAIPAHIRPILQRLEIKQDNWIDGIQHYGNHFYKVVGIMRHLLEETERQGRKWFKGQSAARLLYQ
;
A
#
# COMPACT_ATOMS: atom_id res chain seq x y z
N MET A 1 3.83 0.06 -2.49
CA MET A 1 2.43 -0.27 -2.20
C MET A 1 1.46 0.68 -2.89
N ALA A 2 1.37 1.98 -2.55
CA ALA A 2 0.61 2.89 -3.43
C ALA A 2 1.53 3.99 -3.97
N TYR A 3 2.29 4.64 -3.08
CA TYR A 3 3.30 5.63 -3.47
C TYR A 3 4.27 5.09 -4.52
N VAL A 4 4.93 3.96 -4.24
CA VAL A 4 5.93 3.35 -5.13
C VAL A 4 5.32 2.97 -6.47
N ASP A 5 4.11 2.41 -6.45
CA ASP A 5 3.41 1.93 -7.65
C ASP A 5 2.87 3.09 -8.51
N LEU A 6 2.63 4.25 -7.89
CA LEU A 6 2.27 5.49 -8.59
C LEU A 6 3.48 6.36 -8.95
N ASN A 7 4.70 6.04 -8.49
CA ASN A 7 5.88 6.87 -8.75
C ASN A 7 6.23 6.98 -10.23
N PRO A 8 6.22 5.90 -11.04
CA PRO A 8 6.51 6.02 -12.47
C PRO A 8 5.50 6.90 -13.20
N VAL A 9 4.21 6.83 -12.83
CA VAL A 9 3.18 7.73 -13.34
C VAL A 9 3.44 9.18 -12.92
N ARG A 10 3.76 9.41 -11.64
CA ARG A 10 4.10 10.76 -11.13
C ARG A 10 5.36 11.34 -11.76
N ALA A 11 6.33 10.50 -12.10
CA ALA A 11 7.57 10.89 -12.77
C ALA A 11 7.44 11.00 -14.29
N ALA A 12 6.24 10.81 -14.85
CA ALA A 12 5.97 10.77 -16.29
C ALA A 12 6.79 9.71 -17.06
N ILE A 13 7.20 8.65 -16.38
CA ILE A 13 7.88 7.48 -16.97
C ILE A 13 6.85 6.47 -17.51
N ALA A 14 5.66 6.42 -16.89
CA ALA A 14 4.55 5.56 -17.29
C ALA A 14 3.25 6.38 -17.41
N GLN A 15 2.30 5.94 -18.25
CA GLN A 15 0.99 6.61 -18.37
C GLN A 15 0.00 6.07 -17.34
N THR A 16 0.07 4.78 -17.03
CA THR A 16 -0.77 4.13 -16.01
C THR A 16 0.06 3.26 -15.05
N PRO A 17 -0.50 2.86 -13.89
CA PRO A 17 0.16 1.93 -12.97
C PRO A 17 0.47 0.55 -13.61
N GLU A 18 -0.34 0.12 -14.57
CA GLU A 18 -0.13 -1.12 -15.34
C GLU A 18 1.14 -1.06 -16.21
N ASP A 19 1.45 0.10 -16.79
CA ASP A 19 2.64 0.33 -17.63
C ASP A 19 3.94 0.45 -16.80
N SER A 20 3.84 0.39 -15.47
CA SER A 20 4.95 0.61 -14.56
C SER A 20 5.74 -0.69 -14.29
N GLU A 21 6.56 -1.11 -15.26
CA GLU A 21 7.21 -2.45 -15.36
C GLU A 21 7.94 -2.96 -14.10
N PHE A 22 8.41 -2.06 -13.23
CA PHE A 22 9.17 -2.41 -12.02
C PHE A 22 8.41 -2.15 -10.71
N THR A 23 7.09 -2.25 -10.74
CA THR A 23 6.23 -2.02 -9.57
C THR A 23 5.51 -3.29 -9.13
N SER A 24 5.10 -3.33 -7.86
CA SER A 24 4.33 -4.45 -7.34
C SER A 24 2.94 -4.52 -7.97
N PHE A 25 2.37 -3.38 -8.37
CA PHE A 25 1.11 -3.31 -9.09
C PHE A 25 1.20 -3.99 -10.46
N ALA A 26 2.14 -3.58 -11.32
CA ALA A 26 2.34 -4.19 -12.63
C ALA A 26 2.63 -5.70 -12.51
N ALA A 27 3.50 -6.11 -11.57
CA ALA A 27 3.77 -7.52 -11.33
C ALA A 27 2.52 -8.32 -10.95
N ARG A 28 1.63 -7.76 -10.11
CA ARG A 28 0.36 -8.40 -9.72
C ARG A 28 -0.63 -8.49 -10.88
N VAL A 29 -0.71 -7.46 -11.72
CA VAL A 29 -1.55 -7.46 -12.94
C VAL A 29 -1.08 -8.54 -13.92
N GLU A 30 0.22 -8.66 -14.15
CA GLU A 30 0.78 -9.70 -15.03
C GLU A 30 0.50 -11.10 -14.51
N ILE A 31 0.62 -11.32 -13.19
CA ILE A 31 0.23 -12.59 -12.55
C ILE A 31 -1.26 -12.87 -12.78
N GLN A 32 -2.14 -11.89 -12.59
CA GLN A 32 -3.59 -12.07 -12.79
C GLN A 32 -3.90 -12.46 -14.24
N LYS A 33 -3.26 -11.83 -15.23
CA LYS A 33 -3.41 -12.18 -16.66
C LYS A 33 -2.96 -13.61 -16.93
N LYS A 34 -1.82 -14.04 -16.36
CA LYS A 34 -1.26 -15.39 -16.56
C LYS A 34 -2.03 -16.49 -15.82
N SER A 35 -2.63 -16.18 -14.67
CA SER A 35 -3.37 -17.13 -13.82
C SER A 35 -4.62 -17.72 -14.48
N VAL A 36 -5.09 -17.12 -15.58
CA VAL A 36 -6.11 -17.70 -16.48
C VAL A 36 -5.59 -18.98 -17.17
N SER A 37 -4.28 -19.20 -17.14
CA SER A 37 -3.55 -20.34 -17.73
C SER A 37 -2.52 -20.88 -16.73
N LYS A 38 -3.00 -21.67 -15.76
CA LYS A 38 -2.27 -22.33 -14.64
C LYS A 38 -1.66 -21.38 -13.60
N PRO A 39 -1.83 -21.67 -12.29
CA PRO A 39 -1.18 -20.90 -11.23
C PRO A 39 0.31 -21.26 -11.18
N GLU A 40 1.17 -20.35 -11.63
CA GLU A 40 2.59 -20.43 -11.26
C GLU A 40 2.73 -20.10 -9.76
N PRO A 41 3.53 -20.87 -9.00
CA PRO A 41 3.78 -20.60 -7.60
C PRO A 41 4.44 -19.23 -7.51
N GLN A 42 3.66 -18.25 -7.03
CA GLN A 42 3.98 -16.86 -6.73
C GLN A 42 5.45 -16.46 -6.96
N SER A 43 5.63 -15.38 -7.73
CA SER A 43 6.85 -14.59 -7.71
C SER A 43 7.32 -14.43 -6.27
N GLN A 44 8.39 -15.16 -5.89
CA GLN A 44 8.81 -15.44 -4.51
C GLN A 44 9.06 -14.18 -3.65
N TRP A 45 9.01 -13.00 -4.25
CA TRP A 45 9.28 -11.72 -3.62
C TRP A 45 8.02 -10.94 -3.21
N LEU A 46 6.82 -11.30 -3.70
CA LEU A 46 5.58 -10.61 -3.35
C LEU A 46 4.86 -11.31 -2.20
N LEU A 47 4.55 -10.55 -1.15
CA LEU A 47 3.70 -11.03 -0.07
C LEU A 47 2.28 -11.29 -0.60
N PRO A 48 1.66 -12.43 -0.26
CA PRO A 48 0.28 -12.75 -0.65
C PRO A 48 -0.72 -11.76 -0.05
N PHE A 49 -1.85 -11.57 -0.73
CA PHE A 49 -3.00 -10.87 -0.15
C PHE A 49 -3.78 -11.78 0.79
N ALA A 50 -4.51 -11.17 1.71
CA ALA A 50 -5.48 -11.88 2.51
C ALA A 50 -6.71 -12.27 1.67
N GLU A 51 -7.27 -13.44 1.95
CA GLU A 51 -8.50 -13.90 1.32
C GLU A 51 -9.72 -13.33 2.05
N THR A 52 -10.69 -12.84 1.28
CA THR A 52 -11.98 -12.42 1.81
C THR A 52 -12.84 -13.66 2.06
N LYS A 53 -12.82 -14.16 3.30
CA LYS A 53 -13.73 -15.26 3.72
C LYS A 53 -15.15 -14.72 3.92
N LYS A 54 -16.14 -15.62 4.01
CA LYS A 54 -17.57 -15.32 4.26
C LYS A 54 -17.83 -14.38 5.47
N THR A 55 -16.87 -14.25 6.38
CA THR A 55 -16.91 -13.38 7.55
C THR A 55 -16.59 -11.90 7.25
N GLY A 56 -16.26 -11.55 5.99
CA GLY A 56 -16.03 -10.19 5.51
C GLY A 56 -14.70 -9.56 5.91
N LYS A 57 -13.91 -10.22 6.77
CA LYS A 57 -12.57 -9.75 7.15
C LYS A 57 -11.50 -10.50 6.32
N PRO A 58 -10.51 -9.79 5.74
CA PRO A 58 -9.38 -10.44 5.08
C PRO A 58 -8.62 -11.29 6.10
N GLN A 59 -8.37 -12.55 5.78
CA GLN A 59 -7.56 -13.44 6.61
C GLN A 59 -6.44 -14.07 5.80
N ALA A 60 -5.35 -14.42 6.46
CA ALA A 60 -4.29 -15.23 5.88
C ALA A 60 -4.86 -16.55 5.33
N THR A 61 -4.27 -17.02 4.23
CA THR A 61 -4.60 -18.32 3.66
C THR A 61 -4.05 -19.41 4.59
N GLN A 62 -4.65 -20.59 4.57
CA GLN A 62 -4.25 -21.68 5.48
C GLN A 62 -2.77 -22.08 5.33
N ASN A 63 -2.14 -21.80 4.19
CA ASN A 63 -0.76 -22.14 3.88
C ASN A 63 0.24 -20.98 4.06
N THR A 64 -0.19 -19.80 4.53
CA THR A 64 0.71 -18.63 4.67
C THR A 64 0.67 -18.07 6.09
N HIS A 65 1.84 -18.00 6.73
CA HIS A 65 1.96 -17.41 8.08
C HIS A 65 1.88 -15.87 8.06
N VAL A 66 2.11 -15.22 6.92
CA VAL A 66 2.10 -13.77 6.77
C VAL A 66 1.48 -13.38 5.42
N CYS A 67 0.53 -12.44 5.45
CA CYS A 67 -0.12 -11.88 4.27
C CYS A 67 -0.36 -10.37 4.46
N LEU A 68 -0.65 -9.66 3.37
CA LEU A 68 -1.14 -8.29 3.43
C LEU A 68 -2.58 -8.28 3.96
N PRO A 69 -2.96 -7.41 4.92
CA PRO A 69 -4.29 -7.38 5.54
C PRO A 69 -5.34 -6.67 4.65
N ILE A 70 -5.33 -6.96 3.36
CA ILE A 70 -6.17 -6.38 2.31
C ILE A 70 -6.32 -7.41 1.19
N SER A 71 -7.44 -7.41 0.47
CA SER A 71 -7.60 -8.23 -0.75
C SER A 71 -6.87 -7.61 -1.94
N GLN A 72 -6.73 -8.38 -3.03
CA GLN A 72 -6.14 -7.86 -4.27
C GLN A 72 -7.02 -6.75 -4.89
N GLU A 73 -8.33 -6.95 -4.90
CA GLU A 73 -9.31 -6.01 -5.46
C GLU A 73 -9.26 -4.70 -4.68
N GLU A 74 -9.29 -4.77 -3.35
CA GLU A 74 -9.18 -3.61 -2.48
C GLU A 74 -7.85 -2.86 -2.67
N TYR A 75 -6.76 -3.59 -2.90
CA TYR A 75 -5.47 -2.98 -3.22
C TYR A 75 -5.52 -2.23 -4.56
N PHE A 76 -6.13 -2.82 -5.59
CA PHE A 76 -6.26 -2.18 -6.89
C PHE A 76 -7.17 -0.95 -6.84
N GLU A 77 -8.31 -1.05 -6.15
CA GLU A 77 -9.20 0.09 -5.90
C GLU A 77 -8.48 1.23 -5.18
N LEU A 78 -7.70 0.90 -4.14
CA LEU A 78 -6.93 1.89 -3.39
C LEU A 78 -5.91 2.60 -4.30
N VAL A 79 -5.20 1.87 -5.16
CA VAL A 79 -4.20 2.46 -6.08
C VAL A 79 -4.86 3.32 -7.16
N ASP A 80 -5.92 2.84 -7.83
CA ASP A 80 -6.65 3.60 -8.85
C ASP A 80 -7.24 4.89 -8.28
N TRP A 81 -7.96 4.80 -7.15
CA TRP A 81 -8.54 5.97 -6.50
C TRP A 81 -7.46 6.98 -6.08
N THR A 82 -6.35 6.51 -5.49
CA THR A 82 -5.24 7.39 -5.09
C THR A 82 -4.62 8.08 -6.32
N GLY A 83 -4.42 7.34 -7.41
CA GLY A 83 -3.89 7.87 -8.67
C GLY A 83 -4.77 8.97 -9.26
N ARG A 84 -6.09 8.76 -9.30
CA ARG A 84 -7.06 9.75 -9.79
C ARG A 84 -7.07 11.02 -8.93
N CYS A 85 -7.03 10.88 -7.61
CA CYS A 85 -6.93 12.03 -6.69
C CYS A 85 -5.69 12.88 -6.96
N ILE A 86 -4.54 12.24 -7.20
CA ILE A 86 -3.28 12.93 -7.49
C ILE A 86 -3.31 13.60 -8.87
N ARG A 87 -3.79 12.90 -9.90
CA ARG A 87 -3.82 13.40 -11.29
C ARG A 87 -4.76 14.60 -11.46
N ASP A 88 -5.97 14.49 -10.92
CA ASP A 88 -7.00 15.51 -11.10
C ASP A 88 -6.86 16.69 -10.11
N GLY A 89 -5.88 16.64 -9.20
CA GLY A 89 -5.73 17.62 -8.11
C GLY A 89 -6.93 17.63 -7.14
N LYS A 90 -7.76 16.59 -7.16
CA LYS A 90 -9.01 16.53 -6.41
C LYS A 90 -8.77 15.98 -5.01
N ARG A 91 -8.94 16.85 -4.01
CA ARG A 91 -9.15 16.48 -2.59
C ARG A 91 -10.58 15.94 -2.37
N GLY A 92 -11.09 15.15 -3.31
CA GLY A 92 -12.46 14.63 -3.26
C GLY A 92 -12.70 13.81 -2.00
N ALA A 93 -13.96 13.74 -1.57
CA ALA A 93 -14.35 12.91 -0.44
C ALA A 93 -13.89 11.46 -0.65
N ILE A 94 -13.31 10.85 0.38
CA ILE A 94 -12.88 9.46 0.35
C ILE A 94 -14.12 8.58 0.12
N PRO A 95 -14.16 7.77 -0.95
CA PRO A 95 -15.29 6.90 -1.24
C PRO A 95 -15.59 5.99 -0.05
N ALA A 96 -16.88 5.70 0.18
CA ALA A 96 -17.32 4.90 1.31
C ALA A 96 -16.66 3.51 1.36
N HIS A 97 -16.34 2.92 0.20
CA HIS A 97 -15.67 1.61 0.11
C HIS A 97 -14.15 1.67 0.41
N ILE A 98 -13.49 2.82 0.23
CA ILE A 98 -12.06 2.98 0.53
C ILE A 98 -11.81 3.19 2.04
N ARG A 99 -12.77 3.79 2.75
CA ARG A 99 -12.64 4.10 4.19
C ARG A 99 -12.32 2.86 5.05
N PRO A 100 -13.01 1.71 4.91
CA PRO A 100 -12.67 0.49 5.64
C PRO A 100 -11.29 -0.07 5.29
N ILE A 101 -10.81 0.13 4.05
CA ILE A 101 -9.48 -0.30 3.62
C ILE A 101 -8.41 0.44 4.43
N LEU A 102 -8.48 1.78 4.45
CA LEU A 102 -7.51 2.61 5.18
C LEU A 102 -7.54 2.35 6.70
N GLN A 103 -8.72 2.08 7.27
CA GLN A 103 -8.85 1.74 8.69
C GLN A 103 -8.13 0.44 9.05
N ARG A 104 -8.27 -0.62 8.23
CA ARG A 104 -7.58 -1.91 8.45
C ARG A 104 -6.07 -1.80 8.29
N LEU A 105 -5.61 -0.88 7.46
CA LEU A 105 -4.19 -0.57 7.29
C LEU A 105 -3.64 0.35 8.38
N GLU A 106 -4.45 0.73 9.37
CA GLU A 106 -4.08 1.66 10.45
C GLU A 106 -3.65 3.04 9.93
N ILE A 107 -4.30 3.51 8.86
CA ILE A 107 -3.99 4.78 8.20
C ILE A 107 -5.11 5.80 8.48
N LYS A 108 -4.72 6.99 8.91
CA LYS A 108 -5.59 8.14 9.07
C LYS A 108 -6.06 8.63 7.70
N GLN A 109 -7.34 8.43 7.45
CA GLN A 109 -8.02 8.73 6.19
C GLN A 109 -7.75 10.15 5.69
N ASP A 110 -7.91 11.14 6.57
CA ASP A 110 -7.83 12.57 6.23
C ASP A 110 -6.45 12.98 5.69
N ASN A 111 -5.41 12.23 6.03
CA ASN A 111 -4.03 12.55 5.67
C ASN A 111 -3.45 11.59 4.62
N TRP A 112 -4.23 10.65 4.08
CA TRP A 112 -3.72 9.63 3.14
C TRP A 112 -3.12 10.25 1.87
N ILE A 113 -3.89 11.09 1.15
CA ILE A 113 -3.45 11.66 -0.13
C ILE A 113 -2.21 12.54 0.07
N ASP A 114 -2.23 13.40 1.08
CA ASP A 114 -1.09 14.24 1.47
C ASP A 114 0.15 13.40 1.82
N GLY A 115 -0.06 12.35 2.63
CA GLY A 115 0.96 11.40 3.00
C GLY A 115 1.62 10.70 1.81
N ILE A 116 0.84 10.34 0.78
CA ILE A 116 1.38 9.76 -0.46
C ILE A 116 2.12 10.79 -1.29
N GLN A 117 1.59 12.00 -1.48
CA GLN A 117 2.24 13.04 -2.28
C GLN A 117 3.59 13.47 -1.69
N HIS A 118 3.68 13.52 -0.36
CA HIS A 118 4.87 13.97 0.38
C HIS A 118 5.66 12.83 1.04
N TYR A 119 5.39 11.58 0.64
CA TYR A 119 5.95 10.39 1.28
C TYR A 119 7.49 10.42 1.40
N GLY A 120 8.19 10.77 0.31
CA GLY A 120 9.65 10.86 0.30
C GLY A 120 10.24 11.97 1.18
N ASN A 121 9.44 12.99 1.50
CA ASN A 121 9.84 14.04 2.44
C ASN A 121 9.59 13.61 3.89
N HIS A 122 8.53 12.85 4.12
CA HIS A 122 8.12 12.37 5.44
C HIS A 122 9.02 11.26 5.99
N PHE A 123 9.34 10.27 5.16
CA PHE A 123 10.09 9.08 5.59
C PHE A 123 11.44 8.97 4.88
N TYR A 124 12.33 8.14 5.42
CA TYR A 124 13.62 7.84 4.79
C TYR A 124 13.99 6.36 4.89
N LYS A 125 14.18 5.84 6.12
CA LYS A 125 14.56 4.43 6.35
C LYS A 125 13.43 3.56 6.86
N VAL A 126 12.52 4.14 7.63
CA VAL A 126 11.43 3.42 8.32
C VAL A 126 10.12 4.18 8.13
N VAL A 127 9.02 3.45 8.17
CA VAL A 127 7.65 3.94 7.98
C VAL A 127 6.68 3.00 8.68
N GLY A 128 5.60 3.54 9.24
CA GLY A 128 4.58 2.79 9.96
C GLY A 128 4.09 3.50 11.21
N ILE A 129 3.34 2.78 12.04
CA ILE A 129 2.83 3.28 13.33
C ILE A 129 3.97 3.65 14.27
N MET A 130 3.75 4.67 15.12
CA MET A 130 4.77 5.20 16.03
C MET A 130 5.39 4.11 16.92
N ARG A 131 4.57 3.19 17.43
CA ARG A 131 5.03 2.09 18.28
C ARG A 131 6.13 1.27 17.60
N HIS A 132 5.89 0.79 16.38
CA HIS A 132 6.87 -0.01 15.64
C HIS A 132 8.10 0.81 15.23
N LEU A 133 7.95 2.12 14.99
CA LEU A 133 9.10 2.99 14.78
C LEU A 133 10.00 3.04 16.01
N LEU A 134 9.45 3.20 17.21
CA LEU A 134 10.21 3.22 18.46
C LEU A 134 10.91 1.87 18.71
N GLU A 135 10.17 0.75 18.58
CA GLU A 135 10.72 -0.61 18.67
C GLU A 135 11.89 -0.81 17.69
N GLU A 136 11.75 -0.35 16.44
CA GLU A 136 12.82 -0.43 15.44
C GLU A 136 14.02 0.48 15.78
N THR A 137 13.76 1.63 16.42
CA THR A 137 14.83 2.55 16.85
C THR A 137 15.69 1.90 17.93
N GLU A 138 15.05 1.26 18.91
CA GLU A 138 15.71 0.49 19.97
C GLU A 138 16.46 -0.71 19.41
N ARG A 139 15.82 -1.50 18.53
CA ARG A 139 16.42 -2.68 17.89
C ARG A 139 17.71 -2.35 17.14
N GLN A 140 17.79 -1.17 16.51
CA GLN A 140 18.98 -0.71 15.80
C GLN A 140 19.98 0.08 16.67
N GLY A 141 19.73 0.21 17.98
CA GLY A 141 20.58 1.01 18.88
C GLY A 141 20.68 2.48 18.48
N ARG A 142 19.66 3.02 17.82
CA ARG A 142 19.61 4.41 17.36
C ARG A 142 18.84 5.27 18.36
N LYS A 143 19.14 6.57 18.39
CA LYS A 143 18.41 7.53 19.22
C LYS A 143 17.08 7.99 18.60
N TRP A 144 17.00 8.00 17.27
CA TRP A 144 15.81 8.42 16.53
C TRP A 144 15.84 7.96 15.07
N PHE A 145 14.67 7.95 14.45
CA PHE A 145 14.48 7.83 13.00
C PHE A 145 13.65 9.00 12.47
N LYS A 146 13.94 9.44 11.24
CA LYS A 146 13.11 10.40 10.51
C LYS A 146 11.72 9.81 10.26
N GLY A 147 10.69 10.62 10.43
CA GLY A 147 9.30 10.23 10.15
C GLY A 147 8.40 10.09 11.37
N GLN A 148 8.89 10.36 12.58
CA GLN A 148 8.06 10.31 13.80
C GLN A 148 6.82 11.24 13.74
N SER A 149 7.00 12.51 13.35
CA SER A 149 5.86 13.44 13.22
C SER A 149 4.88 12.99 12.15
N ALA A 150 5.40 12.54 11.00
CA ALA A 150 4.59 11.97 9.93
C ALA A 150 3.87 10.69 10.38
N ALA A 151 4.50 9.86 11.20
CA ALA A 151 3.89 8.64 11.73
C ALA A 151 2.67 8.95 12.60
N ARG A 152 2.77 9.97 13.47
CA ARG A 152 1.62 10.44 14.27
C ARG A 152 0.51 11.03 13.40
N LEU A 153 0.86 11.66 12.29
CA LEU A 153 -0.09 12.30 11.39
C LEU A 153 -0.80 11.29 10.50
N LEU A 154 -0.08 10.27 10.01
CA LEU A 154 -0.54 9.38 8.95
C LEU A 154 -1.08 8.04 9.45
N TYR A 155 -0.64 7.59 10.62
CA TYR A 155 -1.05 6.29 11.16
C TYR A 155 -1.80 6.46 12.49
N GLN A 156 -2.64 5.48 12.83
CA GLN A 156 -3.46 5.45 14.05
C GLN A 156 -3.18 4.20 14.87
#